data_AF-A0A3P1XM31-F1
#
_entry.id   AF-A0A3P1XM31-F1
#
_cell.length_a   1.000
_cell.length_b   1.000
_cell.length_c   1.000
_cell.angle_alpha   90.00
_cell.angle_beta   90.00
_cell.angle_gamma   90.00
#
_symmetry.space_group_name_H-M   'P 1'
#
loop_
_entity.id
_entity.type
_entity.pdbx_description
1 polymer ?
#
loop_
_entity_poly.entity_id
_entity_poly.type
_entity_poly.pdbx_seq_one_letter_code
_entity_poly.pdbx_strand_id
1 'polypeptide(L)'
;MIYPNSVKDRETSEYPYVELFRDLASATCRPNSTLVTYGYSFGDEHINRLIIDMLTIPSTHIVIIAYGDPLGRIMRFINDSGRKAQISLLLGDHFGDLKKLVDFYLPKAAIDRSSIRMAELLKSRGLYRATKPNNSEDAE
;
A
#
# COMPACT_ATOMS: atom_id res chain seq x y z
N MET A 1 -12.81 -38.26 24.08
CA MET A 1 -11.39 -37.92 24.38
C MET A 1 -10.85 -37.18 23.17
N ILE A 2 -10.64 -35.87 23.27
CA ILE A 2 -10.14 -35.05 22.15
C ILE A 2 -8.62 -35.00 22.29
N TYR A 3 -7.91 -35.64 21.37
CA TYR A 3 -6.45 -35.62 21.35
C TYR A 3 -5.94 -34.24 20.92
N PRO A 4 -4.84 -33.73 21.53
CA PRO A 4 -4.13 -32.59 20.99
C PRO A 4 -3.57 -33.01 19.63
N ASN A 5 -4.14 -32.46 18.57
CA ASN A 5 -3.61 -32.57 17.23
C ASN A 5 -2.91 -31.24 16.96
N SER A 6 -1.70 -31.25 16.39
CA SER A 6 -0.92 -30.03 16.07
C SER A 6 -1.70 -29.05 15.19
N VAL A 7 -2.73 -29.54 14.48
CA VAL A 7 -3.70 -28.74 13.72
C VAL A 7 -4.51 -27.80 14.62
N LYS A 8 -4.90 -28.24 15.83
CA LYS A 8 -5.65 -27.42 16.79
C LYS A 8 -4.81 -26.33 17.44
N ASP A 9 -3.52 -26.57 17.67
CA ASP A 9 -2.63 -25.53 18.20
C ASP A 9 -2.38 -24.42 17.17
N ARG A 10 -2.36 -24.78 15.89
CA ARG A 10 -2.23 -23.84 14.77
C ARG A 10 -3.50 -22.99 14.59
N GLU A 11 -4.68 -23.61 14.64
CA GLU A 11 -5.97 -22.90 14.64
C GLU A 11 -6.16 -22.01 15.89
N THR A 12 -5.65 -22.41 17.05
CA THR A 12 -5.77 -21.63 18.30
C THR A 12 -4.81 -20.43 18.33
N SER A 13 -3.64 -20.54 17.70
CA SER A 13 -2.64 -19.46 17.64
C SER A 13 -2.98 -18.39 16.60
N GLU A 14 -3.69 -18.76 15.53
CA GLU A 14 -4.08 -17.85 14.45
C GLU A 14 -5.45 -17.18 14.68
N TYR A 15 -6.20 -17.61 15.72
CA TYR A 15 -7.57 -17.20 15.99
C TYR A 15 -7.87 -15.68 15.91
N PRO A 16 -7.01 -14.74 16.39
CA PRO A 16 -7.31 -13.31 16.26
C PRO A 16 -7.16 -12.76 14.83
N TYR A 17 -6.43 -13.46 13.96
CA TYR A 17 -6.13 -13.00 12.60
C TYR A 17 -6.85 -13.79 11.50
N VAL A 18 -7.49 -14.93 11.83
CA VAL A 18 -8.23 -15.73 10.85
C VAL A 18 -9.30 -14.91 10.12
N GLU A 19 -10.10 -14.13 10.86
CA GLU A 19 -11.14 -13.29 10.25
C GLU A 19 -10.52 -12.19 9.36
N LEU A 20 -9.38 -11.62 9.76
CA LEU A 20 -8.66 -10.63 8.95
C LEU A 20 -8.10 -11.23 7.66
N PHE A 21 -7.56 -12.46 7.71
CA PHE A 21 -7.13 -13.17 6.52
C PHE A 21 -8.29 -13.55 5.62
N ARG A 22 -9.44 -13.94 6.20
CA ARG A 22 -10.65 -14.24 5.44
C ARG A 22 -11.16 -12.99 4.73
N ASP A 23 -11.20 -11.86 5.43
CA ASP A 23 -11.63 -10.59 4.87
C ASP A 23 -10.67 -10.11 3.78
N LEU A 24 -9.36 -10.23 4.01
CA LEU A 24 -8.33 -9.95 3.00
C LEU A 24 -8.53 -10.80 1.75
N ALA A 25 -8.64 -12.12 1.89
CA ALA A 25 -8.88 -13.04 0.77
C ALA A 25 -10.17 -12.67 0.02
N SER A 26 -11.24 -12.36 0.75
CA SER A 26 -12.52 -12.00 0.17
C SER A 26 -12.46 -10.69 -0.63
N ALA A 27 -11.58 -9.75 -0.24
CA ALA A 27 -11.40 -8.47 -0.90
C ALA A 27 -10.44 -8.56 -2.09
N THR A 28 -9.36 -9.34 -1.97
CA THR A 28 -8.33 -9.46 -3.00
C THR A 28 -8.73 -10.44 -4.11
N CYS A 29 -9.35 -11.57 -3.78
CA CYS A 29 -9.74 -12.62 -4.73
C CYS A 29 -11.03 -12.26 -5.49
N ARG A 30 -11.03 -11.10 -6.15
CA ARG A 30 -12.10 -10.59 -7.02
C ARG A 30 -11.51 -10.21 -8.38
N PRO A 31 -12.26 -10.35 -9.48
CA PRO A 31 -11.80 -9.87 -10.78
C PRO A 31 -11.54 -8.36 -10.75
N ASN A 32 -10.53 -7.91 -11.50
CA ASN A 32 -10.12 -6.50 -11.59
C ASN A 32 -9.72 -5.88 -10.24
N SER A 33 -9.19 -6.68 -9.31
CA SER A 33 -8.65 -6.18 -8.05
C SER A 33 -7.15 -5.88 -8.16
N THR A 34 -6.68 -4.85 -7.45
CA THR A 34 -5.26 -4.52 -7.37
C THR A 34 -4.83 -4.45 -5.91
N LEU A 35 -3.85 -5.27 -5.53
CA LEU A 35 -3.22 -5.24 -4.22
C LEU A 35 -1.97 -4.37 -4.27
N VAL A 36 -1.88 -3.35 -3.41
CA VAL A 36 -0.68 -2.53 -3.28
C VAL A 36 -0.01 -2.84 -1.95
N THR A 37 1.27 -3.22 -1.99
CA THR A 37 2.07 -3.49 -0.79
C THR A 37 3.18 -2.47 -0.69
N TYR A 38 3.40 -1.96 0.52
CA TYR A 38 4.46 -0.99 0.81
C TYR A 38 5.26 -1.47 2.02
N GLY A 39 6.57 -1.68 1.84
CA GLY A 39 7.47 -2.13 2.91
C GLY A 39 7.23 -3.57 3.37
N TYR A 40 6.47 -4.37 2.62
CA TYR A 40 6.25 -5.78 2.93
C TYR A 40 7.43 -6.64 2.46
N SER A 41 7.97 -7.44 3.36
CA SER A 41 9.19 -8.23 3.13
C SER A 41 8.95 -9.66 2.66
N PHE A 42 7.69 -10.07 2.48
CA PHE A 42 7.29 -11.43 2.08
C PHE A 42 7.80 -12.53 3.03
N GLY A 43 7.95 -12.20 4.31
CA GLY A 43 8.39 -13.12 5.35
C GLY A 43 7.30 -14.04 5.92
N ASP A 44 6.02 -13.77 5.64
CA ASP A 44 4.88 -14.54 6.14
C ASP A 44 4.33 -15.46 5.05
N GLU A 45 4.43 -16.78 5.26
CA GLU A 45 3.98 -17.76 4.30
C GLU A 45 2.46 -17.77 4.09
N HIS A 46 1.67 -17.47 5.13
CA HIS A 46 0.20 -17.48 5.03
C HIS A 46 -0.30 -16.32 4.17
N ILE A 47 0.25 -15.12 4.35
CA ILE A 47 -0.03 -13.96 3.48
C ILE A 47 0.44 -14.25 2.06
N ASN A 48 1.65 -14.80 1.89
CA ASN A 48 2.18 -15.13 0.57
C ASN A 48 1.29 -16.12 -0.19
N ARG A 49 0.74 -17.14 0.49
CA ARG A 49 -0.22 -18.09 -0.11
C ARG A 49 -1.48 -17.37 -0.59
N LEU A 50 -2.05 -16.50 0.24
CA LEU A 50 -3.23 -15.72 -0.12
C LEU A 50 -2.98 -14.82 -1.34
N ILE A 51 -1.79 -14.21 -1.44
CA ILE A 51 -1.40 -13.40 -2.62
C ILE A 51 -1.26 -14.30 -3.86
N ILE A 52 -0.67 -15.49 -3.73
CA ILE A 52 -0.55 -16.45 -4.85
C ILE A 52 -1.94 -16.90 -5.33
N ASP A 53 -2.87 -17.14 -4.39
CA ASP A 53 -4.25 -17.48 -4.70
C ASP A 53 -4.94 -16.34 -5.46
N MET A 54 -4.75 -15.09 -5.02
CA MET A 54 -5.24 -13.91 -5.73
C MET A 54 -4.72 -13.83 -7.17
N LEU A 55 -3.42 -14.08 -7.38
CA LEU A 55 -2.78 -14.03 -8.70
C LEU A 55 -3.29 -15.11 -9.66
N THR A 56 -3.97 -16.15 -9.16
CA THR A 56 -4.61 -17.16 -10.03
C THR A 56 -5.68 -16.55 -10.93
N ILE A 57 -6.30 -15.44 -10.52
CA ILE A 57 -7.24 -14.69 -11.36
C ILE A 57 -6.44 -13.79 -12.31
N PRO A 58 -6.50 -13.95 -13.64
CA PRO A 58 -5.62 -13.24 -14.58
C PRO A 58 -5.83 -11.72 -14.63
N SER A 59 -6.98 -11.21 -14.17
CA SER A 59 -7.28 -9.78 -14.13
C SER A 59 -6.80 -9.09 -12.85
N THR A 60 -6.32 -9.84 -11.85
CA THR A 60 -5.76 -9.25 -10.64
C THR A 60 -4.33 -8.82 -10.86
N HIS A 61 -3.95 -7.72 -10.21
CA HIS A 61 -2.60 -7.18 -10.26
C HIS A 61 -2.09 -6.95 -8.84
N ILE A 62 -0.77 -7.07 -8.66
CA ILE A 62 -0.10 -6.67 -7.43
C ILE A 62 0.98 -5.63 -7.75
N VAL A 63 1.01 -4.56 -6.96
CA VAL A 63 2.06 -3.54 -6.98
C VAL A 63 2.86 -3.67 -5.69
N ILE A 64 4.14 -3.96 -5.82
CA ILE A 64 5.06 -4.17 -4.71
C ILE A 64 6.00 -2.98 -4.64
N ILE A 65 5.93 -2.22 -3.55
CA ILE A 65 6.81 -1.08 -3.26
C ILE A 65 7.72 -1.44 -2.10
N ALA A 66 9.03 -1.47 -2.33
CA ALA A 66 10.01 -1.81 -1.31
C ALA A 66 11.29 -0.97 -1.44
N TYR A 67 11.90 -0.66 -0.29
CA TYR A 67 13.17 0.07 -0.25
C TYR A 67 14.35 -0.77 -0.78
N GLY A 68 14.30 -2.08 -0.56
CA GLY A 68 15.31 -3.02 -1.02
C GLY A 68 14.91 -4.45 -0.71
N ASP A 69 15.67 -5.41 -1.25
CA ASP A 69 15.47 -6.84 -1.02
C ASP A 69 16.76 -7.50 -0.51
N PRO A 70 17.23 -7.18 0.72
CA PRO A 70 18.50 -7.66 1.23
C PRO A 70 18.55 -9.19 1.41
N LEU A 71 17.38 -9.84 1.52
CA LEU A 71 17.25 -11.28 1.74
C LEU A 71 16.76 -12.03 0.50
N GLY A 72 16.59 -11.33 -0.63
CA GLY A 72 16.12 -11.94 -1.89
C GLY A 72 14.70 -12.52 -1.84
N ARG A 73 13.90 -12.17 -0.82
CA ARG A 73 12.58 -12.79 -0.60
C ARG A 73 11.55 -12.31 -1.60
N ILE A 74 11.59 -11.03 -1.95
CA ILE A 74 10.69 -10.43 -2.93
C ILE A 74 10.98 -11.06 -4.29
N MET A 75 12.26 -11.12 -4.67
CA MET A 75 12.65 -11.70 -5.94
C MET A 75 12.33 -13.20 -6.02
N ARG A 76 12.51 -13.92 -4.91
CA ARG A 76 12.11 -15.34 -4.82
C ARG A 76 10.60 -15.51 -4.99
N PHE A 77 9.78 -14.73 -4.29
CA PHE A 77 8.32 -14.76 -4.43
C PHE A 77 7.89 -14.53 -5.89
N ILE A 78 8.50 -13.56 -6.57
CA ILE A 78 8.18 -13.27 -7.98
C ILE A 78 8.52 -14.45 -8.89
N ASN A 79 9.67 -15.09 -8.67
CA ASN A 79 10.05 -16.26 -9.46
C ASN A 79 9.16 -17.47 -9.17
N ASP A 80 8.82 -17.71 -7.91
CA ASP A 80 7.99 -18.84 -7.47
C ASP A 80 6.52 -18.68 -7.92
N SER A 81 6.00 -17.44 -7.98
CA SER A 81 4.61 -17.16 -8.36
C SER A 81 4.29 -17.44 -9.84
N GLY A 82 5.30 -17.48 -10.72
CA GLY A 82 5.18 -17.75 -12.16
C GLY A 82 4.45 -16.71 -13.01
N ARG A 83 3.81 -15.71 -12.40
CA ARG A 83 2.85 -14.79 -13.06
C ARG A 83 3.39 -13.36 -13.16
N LYS A 84 4.57 -13.21 -13.77
CA LYS A 84 5.30 -11.93 -13.83
C LYS A 84 4.50 -10.78 -14.49
N ALA A 85 3.62 -11.10 -15.44
CA ALA A 85 2.79 -10.09 -16.11
C ALA A 85 1.82 -9.35 -15.17
N GLN A 86 1.43 -9.98 -14.05
CA GLN A 86 0.48 -9.42 -13.08
C GLN A 86 1.19 -8.69 -11.93
N ILE A 87 2.52 -8.67 -11.92
CA ILE A 87 3.33 -8.14 -10.82
C ILE A 87 4.09 -6.90 -11.29
N SER A 88 3.83 -5.78 -10.63
CA SER A 88 4.62 -4.55 -10.76
C SER A 88 5.54 -4.39 -9.56
N LEU A 89 6.86 -4.39 -9.78
CA LEU A 89 7.85 -4.21 -8.73
C LEU A 89 8.49 -2.81 -8.82
N LEU A 90 8.35 -2.05 -7.74
CA LEU A 90 8.99 -0.76 -7.51
C LEU A 90 10.00 -0.92 -6.36
N LEU A 91 11.27 -1.11 -6.71
CA LEU A 91 12.35 -1.35 -5.76
C LEU A 91 13.35 -0.19 -5.76
N GLY A 92 13.78 0.24 -4.57
CA GLY A 92 14.87 1.19 -4.40
C GLY A 92 14.58 2.27 -3.38
N ASP A 93 15.59 3.04 -3.03
CA ASP A 93 15.53 4.15 -2.08
C ASP A 93 14.60 5.28 -2.53
N HIS A 94 14.49 5.46 -3.85
CA HIS A 94 13.66 6.50 -4.43
C HIS A 94 12.15 6.19 -4.34
N PHE A 95 11.77 4.92 -4.52
CA PHE A 95 10.38 4.46 -4.43
C PHE A 95 9.99 4.02 -3.01
N GLY A 96 10.97 3.55 -2.23
CA GLY A 96 10.78 3.09 -0.86
C GLY A 96 10.80 4.19 0.20
N ASP A 97 11.07 5.45 -0.17
CA ASP A 97 10.86 6.60 0.71
C ASP A 97 9.48 7.18 0.50
N LEU A 98 8.62 7.07 1.52
CA LEU A 98 7.23 7.51 1.47
C LEU A 98 7.11 8.99 1.12
N LYS A 99 8.03 9.85 1.61
CA LYS A 99 7.97 11.28 1.29
C LYS A 99 8.18 11.51 -0.19
N LYS A 100 9.22 10.92 -0.77
CA LYS A 100 9.50 11.03 -2.21
C LYS A 100 8.38 10.44 -3.06
N LEU A 101 7.83 9.30 -2.63
CA LEU A 101 6.70 8.67 -3.31
C LEU A 101 5.48 9.61 -3.35
N VAL A 102 5.14 10.24 -2.22
CA VAL A 102 3.99 11.14 -2.12
C VAL A 102 4.23 12.45 -2.88
N ASP A 103 5.42 13.05 -2.75
CA ASP A 103 5.69 14.38 -3.29
C ASP A 103 5.87 14.38 -4.82
N PHE A 104 6.45 13.31 -5.38
CA PHE A 104 6.85 13.26 -6.80
C PHE A 104 6.05 12.28 -7.66
N TYR A 105 5.53 11.19 -7.09
CA TYR A 105 4.89 10.13 -7.89
C TYR A 105 3.38 10.06 -7.74
N LEU A 106 2.86 10.38 -6.55
CA LEU A 106 1.42 10.40 -6.39
C LEU A 106 0.84 11.62 -7.11
N PRO A 107 -0.27 11.45 -7.84
CA PRO A 107 -0.94 12.58 -8.44
C PRO A 107 -1.34 13.55 -7.33
N LYS A 108 -0.83 14.79 -7.42
CA LYS A 108 -1.32 15.86 -6.56
C LYS A 108 -2.83 15.95 -6.75
N ALA A 109 -3.57 15.90 -5.65
CA ALA A 109 -5.02 16.07 -5.71
C ALA A 109 -5.29 17.41 -6.38
N ALA A 110 -5.79 17.39 -7.62
CA ALA A 110 -6.09 18.60 -8.37
C ALA A 110 -7.13 19.48 -7.63
N ILE A 111 -7.89 18.88 -6.71
CA ILE A 111 -8.81 19.55 -5.81
C ILE A 111 -8.60 18.99 -4.40
N ASP A 112 -7.79 19.67 -3.60
CA ASP A 112 -7.69 19.37 -2.17
C ASP A 112 -8.86 20.00 -1.41
N ARG A 113 -9.98 19.27 -1.35
CA ARG A 113 -11.18 19.67 -0.58
C ARG A 113 -10.85 19.94 0.89
N SER A 114 -9.83 19.28 1.43
CA SER A 114 -9.35 19.44 2.80
C SER A 114 -8.70 20.81 2.97
N SER A 115 -7.79 21.19 2.07
CA SER A 115 -7.18 22.54 2.07
C SER A 115 -8.20 23.64 1.80
N ILE A 116 -9.15 23.42 0.88
CA ILE A 116 -10.23 24.38 0.62
C ILE A 116 -11.07 24.61 1.88
N ARG A 117 -11.49 23.51 2.55
CA ARG A 117 -12.29 23.58 3.76
C ARG A 117 -11.52 24.15 4.94
N MET A 118 -10.22 23.86 5.02
CA MET A 118 -9.32 24.49 5.99
C MET A 118 -9.24 26.00 5.77
N ALA A 119 -9.09 26.46 4.53
CA ALA A 119 -9.07 27.88 4.20
C ALA A 119 -10.40 28.57 4.55
N GLU A 120 -11.54 27.93 4.29
CA GLU A 120 -12.86 28.41 4.71
C GLU A 120 -12.99 28.50 6.24
N LEU A 121 -12.53 27.48 6.98
CA LEU A 121 -12.53 27.48 8.44
C LEU A 121 -11.61 28.55 9.04
N LEU A 122 -10.45 28.81 8.42
CA LEU A 122 -9.55 29.88 8.85
C LEU A 122 -10.12 31.26 8.56
N LYS A 123 -10.81 31.42 7.42
CA LYS A 123 -11.53 32.64 7.05
C LYS A 123 -12.67 32.93 8.03
N SER A 124 -13.47 31.92 8.38
CA SER A 124 -14.59 32.08 9.33
C SER A 124 -14.12 32.38 10.75
N ARG A 125 -12.92 31.95 11.13
CA ARG A 125 -12.27 32.25 12.42
C ARG A 125 -11.55 33.61 12.46
N GLY A 126 -11.56 34.39 11.37
CA GLY A 126 -10.90 35.70 11.31
C GLY A 126 -9.37 35.66 11.33
N LEU A 127 -8.77 34.47 11.15
CA LEU A 127 -7.32 34.24 11.22
C LEU A 127 -6.63 34.36 9.85
N TYR A 128 -7.39 34.65 8.78
CA TYR A 128 -6.84 34.80 7.44
C TYR A 128 -6.19 36.18 7.27
N ARG A 129 -4.89 36.27 7.56
CA ARG A 129 -4.09 37.46 7.26
C ARG A 129 -3.74 37.42 5.77
N ALA A 130 -4.38 38.27 4.96
CA ALA A 130 -4.01 38.43 3.57
C ALA A 130 -2.55 38.92 3.50
N THR A 131 -1.63 38.03 3.16
CA THR A 131 -0.29 38.42 2.71
C THR A 131 -0.47 39.20 1.41
N LYS A 132 -0.36 40.53 1.48
CA LYS A 132 -0.21 41.37 0.29
C LYS A 132 1.04 40.90 -0.46
N PRO A 133 0.97 40.61 -1.77
CA PRO A 133 2.18 40.44 -2.56
C PRO A 133 2.87 41.82 -2.64
N ASN A 134 4.11 41.92 -2.16
CA ASN A 134 4.98 43.05 -2.45
C ASN A 134 5.41 42.93 -3.92
N ASN A 135 4.70 43.61 -4.82
CA ASN A 135 5.25 43.94 -6.12
C ASN A 135 6.13 45.18 -5.94
N SER A 136 7.42 44.96 -5.75
CA SER A 136 8.47 45.96 -5.94
C SER A 136 9.57 45.32 -6.76
N GLU A 137 9.35 45.22 -8.07
CA GLU A 137 10.41 45.00 -9.06
C GLU A 137 10.18 46.00 -10.19
N ASP A 138 11.01 47.04 -10.12
CA ASP A 138 11.77 47.68 -11.19
C ASP A 138 11.06 48.60 -12.21
N ALA A 139 11.34 49.90 -12.01
CA ALA A 139 11.28 50.94 -13.02
C ALA A 139 12.60 50.95 -13.80
N GLU A 140 12.52 50.70 -15.10
CA GLU A 140 13.43 51.23 -16.14
C GLU A 140 12.60 51.61 -17.38
#